data_AF-D8TUW4-F1
#
_entry.id   AF-D8TUW4-F1
#
_cell.length_a   1.000
_cell.length_b   1.000
_cell.length_c   1.000
_cell.angle_alpha   90.00
_cell.angle_beta   90.00
_cell.angle_gamma   90.00
#
_symmetry.space_group_name_H-M   'P 1'
#
loop_
_entity.id
_entity.type
_entity.pdbx_description
1 polymer ?
#
loop_
_entity_poly.entity_id
_entity_poly.type
_entity_poly.pdbx_seq_one_letter_code
_entity_poly.pdbx_strand_id
1 'polypeptide(L)'
;MLAARAGRSFASFSTRRFAAAPRMNIISKRQKASSGSTPEAASSEAAVALHNRGKEHAEKLLSFINYAWTTFHAVEEAARRLVAAGFTRISEREPWSVQPGGRYFFTRNMSTVVAFAVGTKFQPGNGFYMVGAHTDSPCLKLKPVTASNKSGYNMINVETYGGGLWYTWYDRDLGLAGRVLLREDPAGTAVGGGSSLKHRLVKIDRPLMRIPMLAIHLQRDIHTAGFKPNLQTNFAPLLATAVKTQILGETAAAAAASGHRHSPLLLSLLASELGCPPEAIVDFEMHLVDVQPGVLGGAHGEFVFAGRLDNLAMSYVALQGAGGPVMRDTITRVAAALSGGQEVVGAVERTLRNSFLISADMAHALHPNYSDKRGGPAPRHTLPRVLRTQRHAVWVHHRAHSVIQPRLPYSGLRDSAAVNAQHPGAVRYG
;
A
#
# COMPACT_ATOMS: atom_id res chain seq x y z
N MET A 1 39.84 -31.39 -28.81
CA MET A 1 40.62 -32.19 -29.77
C MET A 1 39.88 -33.49 -30.01
N LEU A 2 39.86 -33.93 -31.27
CA LEU A 2 39.23 -35.12 -31.87
C LEU A 2 37.74 -35.06 -32.26
N ALA A 3 37.59 -34.88 -33.57
CA ALA A 3 36.45 -35.15 -34.42
C ALA A 3 36.48 -36.61 -34.89
N ALA A 4 35.31 -37.18 -35.17
CA ALA A 4 35.13 -38.28 -36.13
C ALA A 4 33.81 -38.11 -36.89
N ARG A 5 33.94 -37.77 -38.18
CA ARG A 5 33.02 -38.05 -39.30
C ARG A 5 33.04 -39.57 -39.57
N ALA A 6 32.12 -40.26 -40.24
CA ALA A 6 30.80 -40.02 -40.85
C ALA A 6 30.22 -41.40 -41.21
N GLY A 7 28.90 -41.52 -41.39
CA GLY A 7 28.28 -42.72 -41.98
C GLY A 7 26.79 -42.50 -42.23
N ARG A 8 26.41 -42.38 -43.51
CA ARG A 8 25.03 -42.12 -43.98
C ARG A 8 24.19 -43.41 -43.95
N SER A 9 22.89 -43.27 -43.64
CA SER A 9 21.82 -44.02 -44.31
C SER A 9 20.54 -43.18 -44.32
N PHE A 10 20.07 -42.87 -45.52
CA PHE A 10 18.80 -42.19 -45.79
C PHE A 10 17.72 -43.27 -45.85
N ALA A 11 16.75 -43.23 -44.93
CA ALA A 11 15.50 -43.96 -45.04
C ALA A 11 14.34 -42.96 -45.04
N SER A 12 13.57 -42.97 -46.13
CA SER A 12 12.42 -42.10 -46.34
C SER A 12 11.28 -42.44 -45.37
N PHE A 13 10.77 -41.43 -44.66
CA PHE A 13 9.46 -41.52 -44.03
C PHE A 13 8.61 -40.29 -44.39
N SER A 14 7.64 -40.54 -45.27
CA SER A 14 6.32 -39.92 -45.42
C SER A 14 6.09 -38.62 -44.62
N THR A 15 6.09 -37.50 -45.33
CA THR A 15 5.51 -36.23 -44.87
C THR A 15 4.00 -36.39 -44.69
N ARG A 16 3.55 -36.70 -43.47
CA ARG A 16 2.16 -36.45 -43.09
C ARG A 16 1.94 -34.95 -43.13
N ARG A 17 1.18 -34.48 -44.12
CA ARG A 17 0.58 -33.15 -44.16
C ARG A 17 -0.19 -32.94 -42.85
N PHE A 18 0.34 -32.09 -41.97
CA PHE A 18 -0.51 -31.49 -40.93
C PHE A 18 -1.55 -30.64 -41.65
N ALA A 19 -2.83 -30.97 -41.45
CA ALA A 19 -3.94 -30.18 -41.92
C ALA A 19 -3.79 -28.76 -41.37
N ALA A 20 -3.72 -27.79 -42.28
CA ALA A 20 -3.76 -26.38 -41.92
C ALA A 20 -5.08 -26.10 -41.20
N ALA A 21 -5.00 -25.59 -39.97
CA ALA A 21 -6.15 -25.03 -39.27
C ALA A 21 -6.80 -23.94 -40.14
N PRO A 22 -8.15 -23.82 -40.14
CA PRO A 22 -8.83 -22.88 -41.01
C PRO A 22 -8.39 -21.45 -40.69
N ARG A 23 -7.82 -20.77 -41.70
CA ARG A 23 -7.61 -19.32 -41.65
C ARG A 23 -8.97 -18.65 -41.54
N MET A 24 -9.31 -18.15 -40.35
CA MET A 24 -10.38 -17.16 -40.23
C MET A 24 -9.95 -15.92 -41.00
N ASN A 25 -10.67 -15.62 -42.08
CA ASN A 25 -10.63 -14.31 -42.71
C ASN A 25 -11.15 -13.28 -41.70
N ILE A 26 -10.23 -12.57 -41.05
CA ILE A 26 -10.56 -11.36 -40.30
C ILE A 26 -10.88 -10.29 -41.34
N ILE A 27 -12.16 -10.12 -41.64
CA ILE A 27 -12.65 -8.94 -42.35
C ILE A 27 -12.40 -7.75 -41.41
N SER A 28 -11.33 -6.99 -41.65
CA SER A 28 -11.11 -5.70 -41.01
C SER A 28 -12.09 -4.69 -41.60
N LYS A 29 -13.32 -4.66 -41.07
CA LYS A 29 -14.19 -3.50 -41.26
C LYS A 29 -13.54 -2.33 -40.52
N ARG A 30 -12.77 -1.54 -41.25
CA ARG A 30 -12.26 -0.24 -40.83
C ARG A 30 -13.47 0.69 -40.70
N GLN A 31 -14.11 0.71 -39.54
CA GLN A 31 -15.07 1.77 -39.22
C GLN A 31 -14.30 3.08 -39.16
N LYS A 32 -14.51 3.93 -40.17
CA LYS A 32 -14.17 5.35 -40.10
C LYS A 32 -14.86 5.90 -38.84
N ALA A 33 -14.07 6.48 -37.94
CA ALA A 33 -14.60 7.22 -36.80
C ALA A 33 -15.45 8.38 -37.35
N SER A 34 -16.77 8.26 -37.25
CA SER A 34 -17.67 9.39 -37.42
C SER A 34 -17.52 10.27 -36.19
N SER A 35 -17.13 11.51 -36.42
CA SER A 35 -17.24 12.60 -35.46
C SER A 35 -18.67 12.70 -34.94
N GLY A 36 -18.84 12.65 -33.61
CA GLY A 36 -20.10 13.00 -32.94
C GLY A 36 -21.07 11.84 -32.70
N SER A 37 -20.72 10.90 -31.81
CA SER A 37 -21.73 10.21 -31.01
C SER A 37 -21.24 10.11 -29.56
N THR A 38 -21.99 10.75 -28.67
CA THR A 38 -22.01 10.43 -27.25
C THR A 38 -22.32 8.93 -27.11
N PRO A 39 -21.63 8.20 -26.20
CA PRO A 39 -21.95 6.79 -26.00
C PRO A 39 -23.42 6.69 -25.57
N GLU A 40 -24.20 5.85 -26.26
CA GLU A 40 -25.55 5.48 -25.84
C GLU A 40 -25.50 5.16 -24.35
N ALA A 41 -26.27 5.93 -23.57
CA ALA A 41 -26.40 5.72 -22.15
C ALA A 41 -26.82 4.26 -21.95
N ALA A 42 -26.00 3.49 -21.20
CA ALA A 42 -26.51 2.29 -20.57
C ALA A 42 -27.89 2.61 -19.99
N SER A 43 -28.90 1.74 -20.18
CA SER A 43 -30.25 2.00 -19.67
C SER A 43 -30.13 2.55 -18.25
N SER A 44 -30.81 3.66 -17.96
CA SER A 44 -30.55 4.47 -16.77
C SER A 44 -30.50 3.63 -15.49
N GLU A 45 -31.32 2.58 -15.42
CA GLU A 45 -31.35 1.59 -14.34
C GLU A 45 -30.03 0.80 -14.16
N ALA A 46 -29.42 0.30 -15.23
CA ALA A 46 -28.17 -0.45 -15.15
C ALA A 46 -27.00 0.43 -14.68
N ALA A 47 -26.98 1.70 -15.12
CA ALA A 47 -26.00 2.69 -14.68
C ALA A 47 -26.18 3.04 -13.19
N VAL A 48 -27.43 3.26 -12.75
CA VAL A 48 -27.78 3.52 -11.35
C VAL A 48 -27.42 2.33 -10.45
N ALA A 49 -27.76 1.11 -10.87
CA ALA A 49 -27.42 -0.11 -10.12
C ALA A 49 -25.90 -0.29 -9.99
N LEU A 50 -25.12 0.06 -11.03
CA LEU A 50 -23.68 0.02 -10.96
C LEU A 50 -23.11 1.10 -10.03
N HIS A 51 -23.65 2.32 -10.08
CA HIS A 51 -23.28 3.39 -9.14
C HIS A 51 -23.52 2.97 -7.69
N ASN A 52 -24.70 2.41 -7.38
CA ASN A 52 -25.05 1.95 -6.04
C ASN A 52 -24.10 0.85 -5.53
N ARG A 53 -23.74 -0.13 -6.38
CA ARG A 53 -22.72 -1.14 -6.02
C ARG A 53 -21.34 -0.51 -5.80
N GLY A 54 -20.95 0.43 -6.66
CA GLY A 54 -19.69 1.16 -6.52
C GLY A 54 -19.61 1.92 -5.19
N LYS A 55 -20.72 2.56 -4.80
CA LYS A 55 -20.87 3.26 -3.53
C LYS A 55 -20.69 2.32 -2.33
N GLU A 56 -21.36 1.16 -2.33
CA GLU A 56 -21.22 0.16 -1.26
C GLU A 56 -19.76 -0.32 -1.10
N HIS A 57 -19.07 -0.58 -2.21
CA HIS A 57 -17.65 -0.96 -2.17
C HIS A 57 -16.76 0.19 -1.66
N ALA A 58 -17.06 1.43 -2.05
CA ALA A 58 -16.32 2.60 -1.59
C ALA A 58 -16.51 2.85 -0.08
N GLU A 59 -17.71 2.64 0.46
CA GLU A 59 -17.97 2.72 1.90
C GLU A 59 -17.18 1.66 2.69
N LYS A 60 -17.10 0.43 2.17
CA LYS A 60 -16.28 -0.63 2.79
C LYS A 60 -14.78 -0.32 2.73
N LEU A 61 -14.31 0.30 1.63
CA LEU A 61 -12.95 0.81 1.52
C LEU A 61 -12.67 1.93 2.53
N LEU A 62 -13.60 2.88 2.67
CA LEU A 62 -13.49 3.97 3.65
C LEU A 62 -13.43 3.44 5.08
N SER A 63 -14.24 2.43 5.42
CA SER A 63 -14.14 1.73 6.70
C SER A 63 -12.74 1.16 6.95
N PHE A 64 -12.10 0.57 5.93
CA PHE A 64 -10.72 0.09 6.04
C PHE A 64 -9.72 1.24 6.24
N ILE A 65 -9.77 2.28 5.40
CA ILE A 65 -8.82 3.41 5.44
C ILE A 65 -8.94 4.23 6.74
N ASN A 66 -10.15 4.38 7.26
CA ASN A 66 -10.40 5.14 8.49
C ASN A 66 -9.88 4.43 9.74
N TYR A 67 -9.73 3.11 9.69
CA TYR A 67 -9.00 2.35 10.71
C TYR A 67 -7.48 2.34 10.44
N ALA A 68 -7.08 2.11 9.19
CA ALA A 68 -5.70 1.94 8.76
C ALA A 68 -4.92 3.26 8.68
N TRP A 69 -4.71 3.89 9.83
CA TRP A 69 -3.98 5.17 9.95
C TRP A 69 -2.48 5.05 9.66
N THR A 70 -1.90 3.89 9.97
CA THR A 70 -0.50 3.56 9.69
C THR A 70 -0.39 2.18 9.05
N THR A 71 0.78 1.84 8.51
CA THR A 71 1.07 0.50 8.00
C THR A 71 0.76 -0.60 9.03
N PHE A 72 0.99 -0.32 10.33
CA PHE A 72 0.71 -1.27 11.40
C PHE A 72 -0.79 -1.53 11.60
N HIS A 73 -1.59 -0.46 11.59
CA HIS A 73 -3.05 -0.55 11.66
C HIS A 73 -3.64 -1.16 10.38
N ALA A 74 -3.02 -0.92 9.22
CA ALA A 74 -3.42 -1.54 7.96
C ALA A 74 -3.25 -3.07 8.01
N VAL A 75 -2.13 -3.56 8.55
CA VAL A 75 -1.89 -5.00 8.73
C VAL A 75 -2.79 -5.60 9.78
N GLU A 76 -3.03 -4.91 10.90
CA GLU A 76 -3.95 -5.38 11.93
C GLU A 76 -5.37 -5.54 11.37
N GLU A 77 -5.88 -4.53 10.67
CA GLU A 77 -7.21 -4.58 10.06
C GLU A 77 -7.30 -5.64 8.96
N ALA A 78 -6.23 -5.81 8.18
CA ALA A 78 -6.15 -6.89 7.21
C ALA A 78 -6.20 -8.27 7.88
N ALA A 79 -5.44 -8.47 8.97
CA ALA A 79 -5.46 -9.69 9.76
C ALA A 79 -6.85 -9.97 10.34
N ARG A 80 -7.52 -8.96 10.92
CA ARG A 80 -8.88 -9.09 11.45
C ARG A 80 -9.87 -9.55 10.38
N ARG A 81 -9.79 -8.96 9.18
CA ARG A 81 -10.64 -9.34 8.03
C ARG A 81 -10.33 -10.73 7.49
N LEU A 82 -9.06 -11.13 7.46
CA LEU A 82 -8.66 -12.48 7.03
C LEU A 82 -9.18 -13.55 8.00
N VAL A 83 -9.07 -13.33 9.30
CA VAL A 83 -9.63 -14.22 10.33
C VAL A 83 -11.15 -14.33 10.15
N ALA A 84 -11.86 -13.20 9.99
CA ALA A 84 -13.29 -13.20 9.72
C ALA A 84 -13.68 -13.94 8.42
N ALA A 85 -12.77 -14.02 7.44
CA ALA A 85 -12.94 -14.75 6.19
C ALA A 85 -12.51 -16.23 6.27
N GLY A 86 -12.18 -16.74 7.46
CA GLY A 86 -11.82 -18.13 7.71
C GLY A 86 -10.37 -18.48 7.37
N PHE A 87 -9.46 -17.50 7.32
CA PHE A 87 -8.03 -17.77 7.19
C PHE A 87 -7.41 -18.08 8.56
N THR A 88 -6.52 -19.06 8.57
CA THR A 88 -5.74 -19.43 9.76
C THR A 88 -4.46 -18.61 9.84
N ARG A 89 -4.23 -17.92 10.96
CA ARG A 89 -2.95 -17.26 11.22
C ARG A 89 -1.87 -18.31 11.47
N ILE A 90 -0.76 -18.23 10.74
CA ILE A 90 0.42 -19.07 10.95
C ILE A 90 1.62 -18.22 11.40
N SER A 91 2.51 -18.84 12.16
CA SER A 91 3.72 -18.17 12.64
C SER A 91 4.88 -18.44 11.70
N GLU A 92 5.60 -17.37 11.39
CA GLU A 92 6.79 -17.45 10.57
C GLU A 92 7.96 -18.14 11.28
N ARG A 93 7.90 -18.21 12.61
CA ARG A 93 8.88 -18.82 13.52
C ARG A 93 8.69 -20.33 13.72
N GLU A 94 7.55 -20.86 13.27
CA GLU A 94 7.19 -22.27 13.44
C GLU A 94 7.25 -23.02 12.10
N PRO A 95 7.45 -24.35 12.11
CA PRO A 95 7.18 -25.19 10.95
C PRO A 95 5.73 -25.03 10.47
N TRP A 96 5.51 -25.11 9.15
CA TRP A 96 4.20 -24.92 8.54
C TRP A 96 3.53 -26.25 8.19
N SER A 97 2.31 -26.48 8.67
CA SER A 97 1.43 -27.57 8.24
C SER A 97 0.33 -27.03 7.32
N VAL A 98 0.74 -26.72 6.08
CA VAL A 98 -0.15 -26.19 5.04
C VAL A 98 -0.78 -27.36 4.27
N GLN A 99 -2.09 -27.29 4.02
CA GLN A 99 -2.87 -28.36 3.37
C GLN A 99 -3.56 -27.85 2.09
N PRO A 100 -3.74 -28.71 1.06
CA PRO A 100 -4.62 -28.40 -0.07
C PRO A 100 -6.04 -28.04 0.40
N GLY A 101 -6.61 -26.97 -0.16
CA GLY A 101 -7.89 -26.40 0.28
C GLY A 101 -7.80 -25.44 1.48
N GLY A 102 -6.66 -25.37 2.15
CA GLY A 102 -6.44 -24.50 3.31
C GLY A 102 -6.23 -23.02 2.94
N ARG A 103 -6.55 -22.13 3.89
CA ARG A 103 -6.36 -20.68 3.78
C ARG A 103 -5.55 -20.17 4.96
N TYR A 104 -4.46 -19.48 4.69
CA TYR A 104 -3.50 -19.11 5.72
C TYR A 104 -3.00 -17.68 5.53
N PHE A 105 -2.59 -17.05 6.61
CA PHE A 105 -1.88 -15.78 6.54
C PHE A 105 -0.86 -15.64 7.66
N PHE A 106 0.14 -14.80 7.44
CA PHE A 106 1.08 -14.39 8.47
C PHE A 106 1.45 -12.92 8.30
N THR A 107 2.11 -12.38 9.31
CA THR A 107 2.52 -10.97 9.36
C THR A 107 4.00 -10.89 9.68
N ARG A 108 4.74 -10.02 8.98
CA ARG A 108 6.14 -9.74 9.24
C ARG A 108 6.30 -8.28 9.68
N ASN A 109 7.04 -8.05 10.76
CA ASN A 109 7.27 -6.73 11.37
C ASN A 109 6.00 -5.94 11.75
N MET A 110 4.82 -6.58 11.78
CA MET A 110 3.52 -5.90 11.89
C MET A 110 3.21 -4.90 10.76
N SER A 111 4.05 -4.77 9.74
CA SER A 111 3.90 -3.81 8.63
C SER A 111 3.64 -4.50 7.28
N THR A 112 3.89 -5.81 7.20
CA THR A 112 3.58 -6.63 6.03
C THR A 112 2.63 -7.76 6.41
N VAL A 113 1.63 -8.00 5.57
CA VAL A 113 0.73 -9.16 5.64
C VAL A 113 0.84 -9.98 4.36
N VAL A 114 0.89 -11.29 4.49
CA VAL A 114 0.80 -12.23 3.37
C VAL A 114 -0.33 -13.20 3.67
N ALA A 115 -1.29 -13.26 2.77
CA ALA A 115 -2.38 -14.22 2.79
C ALA A 115 -2.30 -15.11 1.56
N PHE A 116 -2.66 -16.38 1.69
CA PHE A 116 -2.69 -17.32 0.57
C PHE A 116 -3.74 -18.40 0.80
N ALA A 117 -4.31 -18.88 -0.31
CA ALA A 117 -5.24 -20.01 -0.33
C ALA A 117 -4.66 -21.10 -1.23
N VAL A 118 -4.58 -22.32 -0.71
CA VAL A 118 -4.03 -23.45 -1.45
C VAL A 118 -5.14 -24.14 -2.22
N GLY A 119 -5.01 -24.26 -3.53
CA GLY A 119 -5.98 -24.99 -4.35
C GLY A 119 -6.05 -26.46 -3.94
N THR A 120 -7.23 -27.07 -4.01
CA THR A 120 -7.44 -28.49 -3.65
C THR A 120 -6.67 -29.46 -4.54
N LYS A 121 -6.25 -29.01 -5.74
CA LYS A 121 -5.44 -29.76 -6.70
C LYS A 121 -3.98 -29.27 -6.78
N PHE A 122 -3.55 -28.44 -5.84
CA PHE A 122 -2.18 -27.95 -5.84
C PHE A 122 -1.22 -29.12 -5.64
N GLN A 123 -0.16 -29.15 -6.44
CA GLN A 123 0.97 -30.06 -6.29
C GLN A 123 2.27 -29.23 -6.34
N PRO A 124 3.33 -29.64 -5.63
CA PRO A 124 4.64 -29.00 -5.74
C PRO A 124 5.10 -28.88 -7.20
N GLY A 125 5.39 -27.66 -7.65
CA GLY A 125 5.69 -27.35 -9.06
C GLY A 125 4.58 -26.59 -9.79
N ASN A 126 3.34 -26.60 -9.27
CA ASN A 126 2.25 -25.75 -9.76
C ASN A 126 2.54 -24.28 -9.42
N GLY A 127 2.04 -23.35 -10.25
CA GLY A 127 2.24 -21.92 -10.05
C GLY A 127 1.31 -21.25 -9.04
N PHE A 128 1.65 -20.00 -8.71
CA PHE A 128 0.83 -19.09 -7.91
C PHE A 128 0.27 -17.96 -8.76
N TYR A 129 -0.98 -17.58 -8.51
CA TYR A 129 -1.57 -16.33 -8.99
C TYR A 129 -1.58 -15.33 -7.84
N MET A 130 -0.94 -14.18 -8.04
CA MET A 130 -0.62 -13.27 -6.95
C MET A 130 -0.99 -11.84 -7.29
N VAL A 131 -1.35 -11.07 -6.27
CA VAL A 131 -1.62 -9.63 -6.33
C VAL A 131 -0.82 -8.91 -5.25
N GLY A 132 0.25 -8.21 -5.63
CA GLY A 132 1.05 -7.39 -4.72
C GLY A 132 0.54 -5.96 -4.63
N ALA A 133 0.48 -5.40 -3.42
CA ALA A 133 0.25 -3.99 -3.12
C ALA A 133 1.13 -3.59 -1.92
N HIS A 134 1.09 -2.32 -1.49
CA HIS A 134 1.84 -1.86 -0.31
C HIS A 134 0.96 -1.14 0.72
N THR A 135 1.36 -1.23 1.99
CA THR A 135 0.59 -0.81 3.17
C THR A 135 1.02 0.56 3.73
N ASP A 136 2.13 1.09 3.24
CA ASP A 136 2.67 2.39 3.61
C ASP A 136 2.17 3.50 2.67
N SER A 137 2.28 4.73 3.15
CA SER A 137 2.01 5.95 2.39
C SER A 137 3.00 7.03 2.85
N PRO A 138 3.30 8.03 2.00
CA PRO A 138 4.07 9.18 2.44
C PRO A 138 3.45 9.83 3.68
N CYS A 139 4.25 10.03 4.71
CA CYS A 139 3.79 10.55 6.00
C CYS A 139 4.90 11.25 6.77
N LEU A 140 4.52 11.85 7.90
CA LEU A 140 5.46 12.36 8.89
C LEU A 140 5.63 11.33 10.00
N LYS A 141 6.85 10.87 10.21
CA LYS A 141 7.20 10.01 11.35
C LYS A 141 7.85 10.83 12.45
N LEU A 142 7.71 10.38 13.69
CA LEU A 142 8.47 10.94 14.79
C LEU A 142 9.95 10.56 14.65
N LYS A 143 10.85 11.52 14.85
CA LYS A 143 12.30 11.25 14.87
C LYS A 143 12.69 10.45 16.11
N PRO A 144 13.83 9.74 16.10
CA PRO A 144 14.35 9.09 17.30
C PRO A 144 14.52 10.06 18.48
N VAL A 145 14.92 11.31 18.23
CA VAL A 145 14.92 12.39 19.24
C VAL A 145 13.74 13.31 18.96
N THR A 146 12.64 13.13 19.70
CA THR A 146 11.38 13.85 19.45
C THR A 146 11.32 15.21 20.13
N ALA A 147 12.08 15.40 21.21
CA ALA A 147 12.02 16.62 22.02
C ALA A 147 12.45 17.85 21.21
N SER A 148 11.61 18.89 21.21
CA SER A 148 11.93 20.19 20.62
C SER A 148 11.20 21.29 21.37
N ASN A 149 11.88 22.42 21.59
CA ASN A 149 11.28 23.59 22.24
C ASN A 149 11.71 24.85 21.49
N LYS A 150 10.74 25.68 21.10
CA LYS A 150 11.01 26.94 20.40
C LYS A 150 9.99 27.99 20.77
N SER A 151 10.46 29.19 21.12
CA SER A 151 9.60 30.35 21.39
C SER A 151 8.45 30.09 22.38
N GLY A 152 8.71 29.31 23.43
CA GLY A 152 7.71 28.97 24.45
C GLY A 152 6.74 27.85 24.06
N TYR A 153 6.95 27.16 22.94
CA TYR A 153 6.17 26.00 22.52
C TYR A 153 6.95 24.70 22.67
N ASN A 154 6.30 23.67 23.20
CA ASN A 154 6.72 22.29 23.10
C ASN A 154 6.35 21.78 21.71
N MET A 155 7.36 21.49 20.89
CA MET A 155 7.20 20.99 19.54
C MET A 155 7.71 19.55 19.46
N ILE A 156 7.34 18.84 18.39
CA ILE A 156 7.80 17.47 18.17
C ILE A 156 8.62 17.41 16.89
N ASN A 157 9.84 16.89 16.99
CA ASN A 157 10.68 16.67 15.82
C ASN A 157 10.14 15.51 14.97
N VAL A 158 9.92 15.80 13.70
CA VAL A 158 9.43 14.84 12.71
C VAL A 158 10.41 14.66 11.57
N GLU A 159 10.28 13.53 10.87
CA GLU A 159 10.97 13.24 9.62
C GLU A 159 9.97 12.92 8.51
N THR A 160 10.32 13.30 7.29
CA THR A 160 9.55 12.99 6.09
C THR A 160 9.82 11.56 5.66
N TYR A 161 8.76 10.76 5.53
CA TYR A 161 8.83 9.42 4.97
C TYR A 161 8.19 9.41 3.58
N GLY A 162 8.94 9.00 2.55
CA GLY A 162 8.46 8.95 1.16
C GLY A 162 8.46 10.31 0.44
N GLY A 163 7.82 10.37 -0.73
CA GLY A 163 7.75 11.56 -1.59
C GLY A 163 6.47 12.38 -1.40
N GLY A 164 6.19 12.83 -0.17
CA GLY A 164 4.95 13.51 0.15
C GLY A 164 4.81 14.92 -0.43
N LEU A 165 3.57 15.34 -0.67
CA LEU A 165 3.22 16.74 -0.95
C LEU A 165 3.17 17.52 0.36
N TRP A 166 4.33 17.85 0.92
CA TRP A 166 4.47 18.34 2.29
C TRP A 166 3.71 19.62 2.62
N TYR A 167 3.47 20.49 1.64
CA TYR A 167 2.65 21.68 1.84
C TYR A 167 1.20 21.36 2.24
N THR A 168 0.69 20.16 1.91
CA THR A 168 -0.67 19.73 2.26
C THR A 168 -0.85 19.33 3.72
N TRP A 169 0.26 19.14 4.45
CA TRP A 169 0.28 18.79 5.87
C TRP A 169 0.23 20.01 6.80
N TYR A 170 0.46 21.20 6.26
CA TYR A 170 0.26 22.43 7.01
C TYR A 170 -1.23 22.63 7.29
N ASP A 171 -1.53 23.20 8.46
CA ASP A 171 -2.87 23.56 8.89
C ASP A 171 -3.89 22.42 8.90
N ARG A 172 -3.39 21.18 9.01
CA ARG A 172 -4.18 19.99 9.32
C ARG A 172 -4.25 19.75 10.81
N ASP A 173 -5.38 19.20 11.24
CA ASP A 173 -5.55 18.69 12.59
C ASP A 173 -4.96 17.29 12.62
N LEU A 174 -3.81 17.15 13.29
CA LEU A 174 -3.01 15.93 13.27
C LEU A 174 -3.17 15.17 14.58
N GLY A 175 -3.56 13.91 14.46
CA GLY A 175 -3.47 12.91 15.52
C GLY A 175 -2.13 12.19 15.45
N LEU A 176 -1.99 11.15 16.27
CA LEU A 176 -0.78 10.35 16.34
C LEU A 176 -1.14 8.87 16.45
N ALA A 177 -0.52 8.04 15.62
CA ALA A 177 -0.75 6.59 15.66
C ALA A 177 0.50 5.82 15.30
N GLY A 178 0.62 4.59 15.78
CA GLY A 178 1.79 3.77 15.50
C GLY A 178 1.86 2.51 16.35
N ARG A 179 3.09 2.05 16.57
CA ARG A 179 3.38 0.93 17.47
C ARG A 179 4.35 1.36 18.56
N VAL A 180 4.19 0.78 19.74
CA VAL A 180 5.06 0.97 20.89
C VAL A 180 5.62 -0.38 21.31
N LEU A 181 6.92 -0.43 21.57
CA LEU A 181 7.58 -1.56 22.20
C LEU A 181 7.52 -1.36 23.71
N LEU A 182 6.81 -2.24 24.40
CA LEU A 182 6.61 -2.19 25.83
C LEU A 182 7.37 -3.30 26.53
N ARG A 183 7.86 -2.98 27.72
CA ARG A 183 8.31 -3.93 28.72
C ARG A 183 7.11 -4.34 29.56
N GLU A 184 6.65 -5.58 29.41
CA GLU A 184 5.54 -6.13 30.18
C GLU A 184 6.06 -7.17 31.17
N ASP A 185 5.61 -7.06 32.42
CA ASP A 185 5.81 -8.10 33.43
C ASP A 185 4.72 -9.18 33.27
N PRO A 186 5.05 -10.48 33.12
CA PRO A 186 4.07 -11.54 32.94
C PRO A 186 2.97 -11.62 34.02
N ALA A 187 3.21 -11.06 35.22
CA ALA A 187 2.31 -11.15 36.38
C ALA A 187 1.83 -9.81 36.95
N GLY A 188 2.16 -8.67 36.34
CA GLY A 188 1.75 -7.35 36.83
C GLY A 188 2.43 -6.86 38.13
N THR A 189 3.45 -7.59 38.63
CA THR A 189 4.26 -7.19 39.79
C THR A 189 5.58 -6.59 39.32
N ALA A 190 5.94 -5.42 39.87
CA ALA A 190 7.17 -4.64 39.74
C ALA A 190 8.31 -5.17 38.84
N VAL A 191 8.74 -4.28 37.92
CA VAL A 191 9.83 -4.42 36.95
C VAL A 191 11.10 -5.02 37.58
N GLY A 192 11.33 -6.30 37.35
CA GLY A 192 12.57 -7.00 37.71
C GLY A 192 12.82 -8.25 36.85
N GLY A 193 14.00 -8.36 36.25
CA GLY A 193 14.67 -9.59 35.78
C GLY A 193 14.04 -10.48 34.70
N GLY A 194 12.71 -10.49 34.52
CA GLY A 194 11.96 -11.44 33.68
C GLY A 194 10.98 -10.80 32.70
N SER A 195 11.03 -9.47 32.51
CA SER A 195 10.08 -8.74 31.68
C SER A 195 10.16 -9.15 30.20
N SER A 196 9.01 -9.46 29.60
CA SER A 196 8.90 -9.75 28.17
C SER A 196 8.70 -8.47 27.36
N LEU A 197 9.25 -8.41 26.15
CA LEU A 197 9.01 -7.29 25.23
C LEU A 197 7.82 -7.58 24.32
N LYS A 198 6.86 -6.67 24.26
CA LYS A 198 5.69 -6.80 23.36
C LYS A 198 5.44 -5.52 22.59
N HIS A 199 4.96 -5.67 21.36
CA HIS A 199 4.44 -4.54 20.60
C HIS A 199 2.97 -4.32 20.90
N ARG A 200 2.57 -3.08 21.13
CA ARG A 200 1.17 -2.64 21.15
C ARG A 200 0.93 -1.55 20.13
N LEU A 201 -0.26 -1.54 19.56
CA LEU A 201 -0.72 -0.44 18.71
C LEU A 201 -1.35 0.64 19.58
N VAL A 202 -1.21 1.88 19.15
CA VAL A 202 -1.75 3.05 19.84
C VAL A 202 -2.24 4.05 18.81
N LYS A 203 -3.36 4.70 19.12
CA LYS A 203 -4.00 5.70 18.27
C LYS A 203 -4.59 6.79 19.16
N ILE A 204 -3.99 7.98 19.14
CA ILE A 204 -4.56 9.17 19.76
C ILE A 204 -5.50 9.82 18.73
N ASP A 205 -6.76 9.40 18.75
CA ASP A 205 -7.79 9.76 17.76
C ASP A 205 -8.48 11.09 18.09
N ARG A 206 -7.68 12.16 18.13
CA ARG A 206 -8.13 13.54 18.33
C ARG A 206 -7.10 14.52 17.78
N PRO A 207 -7.51 15.76 17.40
CA PRO A 207 -6.57 16.82 17.09
C PRO A 207 -5.58 17.00 18.25
N LEU A 208 -4.32 16.61 18.03
CA LEU A 208 -3.27 16.64 19.04
C LEU A 208 -2.18 17.64 18.67
N MET A 209 -1.87 17.72 17.37
CA MET A 209 -0.76 18.48 16.84
C MET A 209 -1.19 19.26 15.61
N ARG A 210 -0.48 20.35 15.34
CA ARG A 210 -0.68 21.14 14.12
C ARG A 210 0.64 21.73 13.64
N ILE A 211 0.82 21.74 12.33
CA ILE A 211 1.94 22.44 11.67
C ILE A 211 1.37 23.74 11.09
N PRO A 212 1.49 24.88 11.78
CA PRO A 212 0.89 26.13 11.32
C PRO A 212 1.65 26.72 10.13
N MET A 213 0.92 27.32 9.18
CA MET A 213 1.56 28.19 8.19
C MET A 213 2.01 29.51 8.82
N LEU A 214 3.06 30.11 8.27
CA LEU A 214 3.40 31.51 8.55
C LEU A 214 2.34 32.41 7.91
N ALA A 215 1.88 33.43 8.64
CA ALA A 215 0.90 34.38 8.13
C ALA A 215 1.45 35.13 6.90
N ILE A 216 0.61 35.26 5.86
CA ILE A 216 0.97 35.94 4.60
C ILE A 216 1.50 37.37 4.79
N HIS A 217 1.04 38.09 5.82
CA HIS A 217 1.51 39.43 6.16
C HIS A 217 3.03 39.49 6.42
N LEU A 218 3.60 38.37 6.87
CA LEU A 218 5.02 38.16 7.17
C LEU A 218 5.77 37.43 6.05
N GLN A 219 5.06 36.92 5.03
CA GLN A 219 5.64 36.26 3.84
C GLN A 219 4.87 36.70 2.59
N ARG A 220 5.04 37.96 2.21
CA ARG A 220 4.23 38.63 1.16
C ARG A 220 4.51 38.12 -0.25
N ASP A 221 5.68 37.51 -0.48
CA ASP A 221 6.14 37.02 -1.78
C ASP A 221 5.71 35.58 -2.09
N ILE A 222 4.96 34.92 -1.20
CA ILE A 222 4.58 33.50 -1.34
C ILE A 222 3.85 33.18 -2.66
N HIS A 223 3.08 34.12 -3.20
CA HIS A 223 2.34 33.93 -4.46
C HIS A 223 3.22 34.03 -5.71
N THR A 224 4.33 34.78 -5.66
CA THR A 224 5.24 34.96 -6.79
C THR A 224 6.44 34.02 -6.71
N ALA A 225 7.01 33.85 -5.51
CA ALA A 225 8.17 32.99 -5.27
C ALA A 225 7.78 31.51 -5.05
N GLY A 226 6.52 31.24 -4.73
CA GLY A 226 6.00 29.93 -4.35
C GLY A 226 6.24 29.60 -2.88
N PHE A 227 5.43 28.70 -2.33
CA PHE A 227 5.62 28.19 -0.97
C PHE A 227 6.75 27.16 -0.92
N LYS A 228 7.87 27.54 -0.29
CA LYS A 228 9.12 26.74 -0.22
C LYS A 228 9.60 26.59 1.23
N PRO A 229 8.84 25.90 2.09
CA PRO A 229 9.23 25.76 3.49
C PRO A 229 10.49 24.91 3.63
N ASN A 230 11.36 25.26 4.59
CA ASN A 230 12.42 24.37 5.00
C ASN A 230 11.82 23.24 5.88
N LEU A 231 11.84 22.01 5.38
CA LEU A 231 11.21 20.86 6.04
C LEU A 231 11.89 20.45 7.36
N GLN A 232 13.09 20.96 7.65
CA GLN A 232 13.79 20.73 8.90
C GLN A 232 13.44 21.77 9.96
N THR A 233 13.30 23.04 9.58
CA THR A 233 13.16 24.17 10.54
C THR A 233 11.77 24.79 10.58
N ASN A 234 10.92 24.55 9.59
CA ASN A 234 9.58 25.14 9.46
C ASN A 234 8.44 24.12 9.51
N PHE A 235 8.74 22.84 9.79
CA PHE A 235 7.79 21.74 9.62
C PHE A 235 7.56 20.91 10.89
N ALA A 236 8.09 21.36 12.03
CA ALA A 236 7.84 20.70 13.30
C ALA A 236 6.42 21.04 13.80
N PRO A 237 5.56 20.05 14.10
CA PRO A 237 4.27 20.26 14.74
C PRO A 237 4.39 20.88 16.14
N LEU A 238 3.43 21.74 16.47
CA LEU A 238 3.18 22.20 17.83
C LEU A 238 2.40 21.14 18.59
N LEU A 239 2.82 20.81 19.82
CA LEU A 239 2.10 19.92 20.73
C LEU A 239 1.40 20.69 21.85
N ALA A 240 2.12 21.61 22.50
CA ALA A 240 1.60 22.40 23.61
C ALA A 240 2.42 23.69 23.80
N THR A 241 1.92 24.62 24.61
CA THR A 241 2.76 25.70 25.15
C THR A 241 3.50 25.22 26.39
N ALA A 242 4.73 25.70 26.59
CA ALA A 242 5.52 25.38 27.78
C ALA A 242 4.78 25.78 29.07
N VAL A 243 4.06 26.91 29.05
CA VAL A 243 3.25 27.38 30.18
C VAL A 243 2.14 26.39 30.52
N LYS A 244 1.40 25.89 29.52
CA LYS A 244 0.30 24.95 29.78
C LYS A 244 0.84 23.60 30.25
N THR A 245 1.97 23.16 29.72
CA THR A 245 2.69 21.97 30.19
C THR A 245 3.15 22.12 31.64
N GLN A 246 3.61 23.29 32.08
CA GLN A 246 3.99 23.51 33.48
C GLN A 246 2.78 23.50 34.43
N ILE A 247 1.64 24.02 34.00
CA ILE A 247 0.43 24.12 34.84
C ILE A 247 -0.30 22.76 34.94
N LEU A 248 -0.40 22.03 33.82
CA LEU A 248 -1.26 20.83 33.72
C LEU A 248 -0.48 19.53 33.45
N GLY A 249 0.79 19.62 33.06
CA GLY A 249 1.54 18.48 32.58
C GLY A 249 2.03 17.58 33.70
N GLU A 250 1.39 16.43 33.85
CA GLU A 250 1.90 15.32 34.66
C GLU A 250 3.07 14.63 33.94
N THR A 251 4.26 15.22 34.04
CA THR A 251 5.43 14.84 33.24
C THR A 251 6.62 14.35 34.06
N ALA A 252 6.55 14.34 35.39
CA ALA A 252 7.70 14.01 36.24
C ALA A 252 8.26 12.60 35.97
N ALA A 253 7.39 11.58 36.00
CA ALA A 253 7.76 10.19 35.70
C ALA A 253 8.31 10.04 34.27
N ALA A 254 7.58 10.58 33.30
CA ALA A 254 7.97 10.57 31.89
C ALA A 254 9.27 11.33 31.61
N ALA A 255 9.57 12.39 32.36
CA ALA A 255 10.81 13.16 32.19
C ALA A 255 12.03 12.32 32.57
N ALA A 256 11.95 11.58 33.69
CA ALA A 256 12.99 10.64 34.09
C ALA A 256 13.17 9.52 33.06
N ALA A 257 12.07 8.95 32.56
CA ALA A 257 12.10 7.90 31.52
C ALA A 257 12.65 8.40 30.17
N SER A 258 12.40 9.67 29.82
CA SER A 258 12.74 10.22 28.50
C SER A 258 14.25 10.33 28.23
N GLY A 259 15.07 10.46 29.27
CA GLY A 259 16.50 10.76 29.15
C GLY A 259 16.80 11.98 28.26
N HIS A 260 15.89 12.96 28.20
CA HIS A 260 15.91 14.11 27.28
C HIS A 260 15.83 13.79 25.77
N ARG A 261 15.70 12.51 25.38
CA ARG A 261 15.52 12.09 23.98
C ARG A 261 14.11 12.42 23.49
N HIS A 262 13.11 12.19 24.34
CA HIS A 262 11.71 12.35 23.99
C HIS A 262 11.05 13.49 24.77
N SER A 263 10.01 14.09 24.19
CA SER A 263 9.16 15.03 24.92
C SER A 263 8.49 14.31 26.09
N PRO A 264 8.68 14.76 27.36
CA PRO A 264 8.03 14.14 28.51
C PRO A 264 6.51 14.14 28.40
N LEU A 265 5.93 15.22 27.87
CA LEU A 265 4.49 15.31 27.64
C LEU A 265 4.01 14.29 26.60
N LEU A 266 4.77 14.06 25.53
CA LEU A 266 4.44 13.03 24.54
C LEU A 266 4.46 11.64 25.17
N LEU A 267 5.47 11.32 25.98
CA LEU A 267 5.57 10.03 26.66
C LEU A 267 4.42 9.83 27.65
N SER A 268 4.06 10.85 28.45
CA SER A 268 2.90 10.78 29.35
C SER A 268 1.60 10.51 28.58
N LEU A 269 1.40 11.16 27.43
CA LEU A 269 0.22 10.93 26.58
C LEU A 269 0.17 9.51 26.04
N LEU A 270 1.29 8.98 25.54
CA LEU A 270 1.36 7.59 25.05
C LEU A 270 1.12 6.58 26.18
N ALA A 271 1.73 6.81 27.33
CA ALA A 271 1.59 5.97 28.52
C ALA A 271 0.12 5.94 29.00
N SER A 272 -0.54 7.09 29.04
CA SER A 272 -1.96 7.20 29.37
C SER A 272 -2.85 6.46 28.37
N GLU A 273 -2.63 6.63 27.06
CA GLU A 273 -3.39 5.94 26.01
C GLU A 273 -3.19 4.41 26.05
N LEU A 274 -2.00 3.95 26.47
CA LEU A 274 -1.67 2.53 26.60
C LEU A 274 -2.06 1.91 27.95
N GLY A 275 -2.44 2.74 28.94
CA GLY A 275 -2.69 2.30 30.31
C GLY A 275 -1.45 1.70 30.98
N CYS A 276 -0.27 2.25 30.71
CA CYS A 276 1.00 1.76 31.27
C CYS A 276 1.83 2.89 31.89
N PRO A 277 2.80 2.59 32.77
CA PRO A 277 3.73 3.60 33.26
C PRO A 277 4.70 4.03 32.13
N PRO A 278 5.16 5.30 32.07
CA PRO A 278 6.07 5.79 31.02
C PRO A 278 7.36 4.99 30.89
N GLU A 279 7.86 4.42 31.98
CA GLU A 279 9.10 3.63 32.06
C GLU A 279 8.97 2.26 31.37
N ALA A 280 7.73 1.79 31.16
CA ALA A 280 7.48 0.58 30.39
C ALA A 280 7.68 0.80 28.88
N ILE A 281 7.65 2.05 28.40
CA ILE A 281 7.88 2.38 26.99
C ILE A 281 9.37 2.28 26.68
N VAL A 282 9.75 1.28 25.89
CA VAL A 282 11.14 1.03 25.49
C VAL A 282 11.51 1.84 24.25
N ASP A 283 10.67 1.77 23.21
CA ASP A 283 10.80 2.58 22.00
C ASP A 283 9.46 2.60 21.25
N PHE A 284 9.31 3.42 20.23
CA PHE A 284 8.09 3.52 19.44
C PHE A 284 8.35 3.95 17.99
N GLU A 285 7.46 3.55 17.10
CA GLU A 285 7.41 4.04 15.72
C GLU A 285 6.04 4.65 15.48
N MET A 286 6.02 5.98 15.35
CA MET A 286 4.80 6.78 15.40
C MET A 286 4.71 7.70 14.19
N HIS A 287 3.51 7.82 13.63
CA HIS A 287 3.19 8.61 12.47
C HIS A 287 2.19 9.70 12.88
N LEU A 288 2.37 10.92 12.37
CA LEU A 288 1.30 11.91 12.38
C LEU A 288 0.28 11.54 11.31
N VAL A 289 -0.99 11.75 11.62
CA VAL A 289 -2.10 11.38 10.73
C VAL A 289 -3.17 12.47 10.77
N ASP A 290 -3.72 12.84 9.61
CA ASP A 290 -4.90 13.71 9.54
C ASP A 290 -6.09 12.98 10.21
N VAL A 291 -6.69 13.62 11.21
CA VAL A 291 -7.86 13.06 11.93
C VAL A 291 -9.15 13.20 11.14
N GLN A 292 -9.16 14.01 10.06
CA GLN A 292 -10.30 14.11 9.17
C GLN A 292 -10.60 12.73 8.56
N PRO A 293 -11.79 12.15 8.78
CA PRO A 293 -12.13 10.84 8.24
C PRO A 293 -12.26 10.91 6.72
N GLY A 294 -11.97 9.80 6.06
CA GLY A 294 -12.29 9.62 4.66
C GLY A 294 -13.80 9.52 4.46
N VAL A 295 -14.31 10.16 3.40
CA VAL A 295 -15.74 10.28 3.09
C VAL A 295 -16.01 10.09 1.60
N LEU A 296 -17.28 9.86 1.26
CA LEU A 296 -17.77 10.09 -0.09
C LEU A 296 -18.06 11.57 -0.30
N GLY A 297 -17.82 12.08 -1.50
CA GLY A 297 -18.12 13.46 -1.87
C GLY A 297 -18.40 13.63 -3.36
N GLY A 298 -18.57 14.88 -3.80
CA GLY A 298 -19.18 15.19 -5.09
C GLY A 298 -20.69 15.37 -4.98
N ALA A 299 -21.29 16.03 -5.97
CA ALA A 299 -22.74 16.33 -5.97
C ALA A 299 -23.61 15.06 -5.95
N HIS A 300 -23.05 13.93 -6.38
CA HIS A 300 -23.71 12.64 -6.42
C HIS A 300 -23.01 11.57 -5.57
N GLY A 301 -22.11 11.98 -4.65
CA GLY A 301 -21.31 11.03 -3.85
C GLY A 301 -20.42 10.12 -4.70
N GLU A 302 -20.01 10.58 -5.89
CA GLU A 302 -19.29 9.79 -6.88
C GLU A 302 -17.77 9.73 -6.64
N PHE A 303 -17.27 10.48 -5.66
CA PHE A 303 -15.85 10.54 -5.32
C PHE A 303 -15.54 10.01 -3.92
N VAL A 304 -14.38 9.39 -3.76
CA VAL A 304 -13.79 9.06 -2.45
C VAL A 304 -12.78 10.14 -2.07
N PHE A 305 -12.96 10.80 -0.93
CA PHE A 305 -11.98 11.73 -0.36
C PHE A 305 -11.34 11.07 0.84
N ALA A 306 -10.07 10.68 0.72
CA ALA A 306 -9.34 10.09 1.84
C ALA A 306 -7.83 10.28 1.66
N GLY A 307 -7.10 10.38 2.77
CA GLY A 307 -5.67 10.18 2.77
C GLY A 307 -5.33 8.70 2.51
N ARG A 308 -4.08 8.42 2.11
CA ARG A 308 -3.53 7.05 2.01
C ARG A 308 -4.22 6.13 0.99
N LEU A 309 -5.05 6.67 0.08
CA LEU A 309 -5.62 5.90 -1.04
C LEU A 309 -4.49 5.20 -1.82
N ASP A 310 -3.41 5.93 -2.06
CA ASP A 310 -2.09 5.40 -2.40
C ASP A 310 -1.39 4.85 -1.12
N ASN A 311 -1.31 3.54 -0.91
CA ASN A 311 -1.87 2.46 -1.73
C ASN A 311 -2.81 1.53 -0.93
N LEU A 312 -3.41 2.06 0.14
CA LEU A 312 -4.37 1.29 0.94
C LEU A 312 -5.60 0.89 0.14
N ALA A 313 -5.95 1.62 -0.93
CA ALA A 313 -7.02 1.21 -1.83
C ALA A 313 -6.68 -0.09 -2.55
N MET A 314 -5.47 -0.24 -3.11
CA MET A 314 -5.09 -1.51 -3.73
C MET A 314 -4.77 -2.56 -2.69
N SER A 315 -4.23 -2.22 -1.52
CA SER A 315 -4.06 -3.19 -0.43
C SER A 315 -5.40 -3.76 0.05
N TYR A 316 -6.46 -2.94 0.14
CA TYR A 316 -7.80 -3.41 0.47
C TYR A 316 -8.39 -4.33 -0.61
N VAL A 317 -8.23 -3.97 -1.89
CA VAL A 317 -8.68 -4.80 -3.02
C VAL A 317 -7.83 -6.07 -3.14
N ALA A 318 -6.52 -5.98 -2.94
CA ALA A 318 -5.60 -7.11 -2.91
C ALA A 318 -5.78 -7.96 -1.66
N LEU A 319 -6.34 -7.48 -0.55
CA LEU A 319 -6.76 -8.37 0.53
C LEU A 319 -7.84 -9.36 0.06
N GLN A 320 -8.56 -8.99 -1.00
CA GLN A 320 -9.46 -9.89 -1.72
C GLN A 320 -8.74 -10.79 -2.76
N GLY A 321 -7.39 -10.73 -2.91
CA GLY A 321 -6.62 -11.43 -3.96
C GLY A 321 -5.08 -11.69 -3.83
N ALA A 322 -4.40 -11.28 -2.75
CA ALA A 322 -3.02 -11.41 -2.20
C ALA A 322 -1.78 -11.78 -3.08
N GLY A 323 -0.50 -11.40 -2.85
CA GLY A 323 0.27 -10.49 -1.97
C GLY A 323 1.74 -10.33 -2.51
N GLY A 324 2.62 -9.50 -1.93
CA GLY A 324 3.96 -9.02 -2.44
C GLY A 324 5.27 -9.77 -1.99
N PRO A 325 6.49 -9.15 -1.97
CA PRO A 325 7.85 -9.77 -2.14
C PRO A 325 8.33 -10.82 -1.13
N VAL A 326 7.68 -10.93 0.03
CA VAL A 326 7.67 -12.14 0.89
C VAL A 326 7.16 -13.37 0.11
N MET A 327 6.68 -13.14 -1.10
CA MET A 327 6.34 -14.05 -2.17
C MET A 327 7.28 -15.24 -2.31
N ARG A 328 8.58 -15.00 -2.50
CA ARG A 328 9.51 -16.11 -2.80
C ARG A 328 9.66 -17.03 -1.58
N ASP A 329 9.75 -16.45 -0.39
CA ASP A 329 9.77 -17.21 0.86
C ASP A 329 8.47 -18.00 1.02
N THR A 330 7.33 -17.36 0.76
CA THR A 330 6.00 -17.99 0.86
C THR A 330 5.86 -19.13 -0.12
N ILE A 331 6.20 -18.91 -1.40
CA ILE A 331 6.19 -19.92 -2.45
C ILE A 331 7.08 -21.10 -2.05
N THR A 332 8.30 -20.84 -1.59
CA THR A 332 9.25 -21.86 -1.17
C THR A 332 8.69 -22.68 0.00
N ARG A 333 8.17 -22.01 1.03
CA ARG A 333 7.63 -22.66 2.23
C ARG A 333 6.35 -23.45 1.94
N VAL A 334 5.47 -22.95 1.08
CA VAL A 334 4.26 -23.67 0.66
C VAL A 334 4.62 -24.89 -0.18
N ALA A 335 5.53 -24.74 -1.16
CA ALA A 335 5.98 -25.85 -1.99
C ALA A 335 6.67 -26.93 -1.13
N ALA A 336 7.52 -26.54 -0.18
CA ALA A 336 8.19 -27.45 0.74
C ALA A 336 7.20 -28.17 1.67
N ALA A 337 6.29 -27.44 2.31
CA ALA A 337 5.27 -28.02 3.19
C ALA A 337 4.38 -29.05 2.48
N LEU A 338 4.03 -28.79 1.21
CA LEU A 338 3.19 -29.67 0.40
C LEU A 338 3.96 -30.79 -0.30
N SER A 339 5.29 -30.83 -0.19
CA SER A 339 6.13 -31.92 -0.69
C SER A 339 6.33 -33.05 0.33
N GLY A 340 5.69 -32.97 1.50
CA GLY A 340 5.79 -34.02 2.52
C GLY A 340 7.21 -34.23 3.08
N GLY A 341 8.08 -33.21 3.00
CA GLY A 341 9.47 -33.30 3.43
C GLY A 341 10.43 -33.96 2.44
N GLN A 342 9.97 -34.41 1.27
CA GLN A 342 10.85 -34.89 0.20
C GLN A 342 11.33 -33.71 -0.67
N GLU A 343 12.63 -33.66 -0.96
CA GLU A 343 13.19 -32.67 -1.88
C GLU A 343 12.75 -33.01 -3.31
N VAL A 344 11.69 -32.36 -3.79
CA VAL A 344 11.30 -32.45 -5.19
C VAL A 344 12.22 -31.52 -5.98
N VAL A 345 13.31 -32.07 -6.53
CA VAL A 345 14.31 -31.33 -7.31
C VAL A 345 13.62 -30.42 -8.34
N GLY A 346 13.95 -29.13 -8.30
CA GLY A 346 13.43 -28.14 -9.24
C GLY A 346 12.00 -27.67 -8.98
N ALA A 347 11.33 -28.09 -7.89
CA ALA A 347 9.92 -27.74 -7.66
C ALA A 347 9.70 -26.25 -7.46
N VAL A 348 10.61 -25.56 -6.76
CA VAL A 348 10.53 -24.11 -6.55
C VAL A 348 10.73 -23.38 -7.88
N GLU A 349 11.70 -23.79 -8.68
CA GLU A 349 12.01 -23.22 -10.00
C GLU A 349 10.83 -23.39 -10.97
N ARG A 350 10.24 -24.59 -11.02
CA ARG A 350 9.04 -24.86 -11.82
C ARG A 350 7.85 -24.02 -11.34
N THR A 351 7.64 -23.97 -10.03
CA THR A 351 6.58 -23.17 -9.41
C THR A 351 6.71 -21.70 -9.80
N LEU A 352 7.91 -21.11 -9.66
CA LEU A 352 8.18 -19.73 -10.03
C LEU A 352 7.92 -19.49 -11.52
N ARG A 353 8.36 -20.41 -12.40
CA ARG A 353 8.15 -20.27 -13.84
C ARG A 353 6.68 -20.37 -14.26
N ASN A 354 5.87 -21.08 -13.46
CA ASN A 354 4.43 -21.24 -13.66
C ASN A 354 3.60 -20.16 -12.95
N SER A 355 4.23 -19.24 -12.21
CA SER A 355 3.55 -18.23 -11.41
C SER A 355 3.33 -16.91 -12.16
N PHE A 356 2.34 -16.13 -11.73
CA PHE A 356 2.01 -14.82 -12.27
C PHE A 356 1.70 -13.83 -11.15
N LEU A 357 2.21 -12.59 -11.28
CA LEU A 357 2.02 -11.51 -10.32
C LEU A 357 1.38 -10.29 -10.98
N ILE A 358 0.28 -9.83 -10.41
CA ILE A 358 -0.28 -8.50 -10.63
C ILE A 358 0.34 -7.56 -9.59
N SER A 359 1.15 -6.60 -10.03
CA SER A 359 1.53 -5.46 -9.19
C SER A 359 0.39 -4.45 -9.24
N ALA A 360 -0.33 -4.28 -8.13
CA ALA A 360 -1.46 -3.37 -8.01
C ALA A 360 -1.04 -2.08 -7.29
N ASP A 361 -1.10 -0.98 -8.03
CA ASP A 361 -0.79 0.35 -7.53
C ASP A 361 -1.71 1.39 -8.17
N MET A 362 -1.86 2.52 -7.49
CA MET A 362 -2.63 3.65 -7.95
C MET A 362 -1.99 4.27 -9.19
N ALA A 363 -2.80 4.67 -10.16
CA ALA A 363 -2.34 5.45 -11.31
C ALA A 363 -2.82 6.91 -11.26
N HIS A 364 -2.19 7.75 -12.07
CA HIS A 364 -2.58 9.14 -12.24
C HIS A 364 -3.67 9.31 -13.29
N ALA A 365 -4.77 9.94 -12.88
CA ALA A 365 -5.79 10.40 -13.80
C ALA A 365 -5.34 11.60 -14.63
N LEU A 366 -6.10 11.88 -15.69
CA LEU A 366 -6.08 13.21 -16.28
C LEU A 366 -6.55 14.22 -15.23
N HIS A 367 -5.68 15.14 -14.85
CA HIS A 367 -6.04 16.26 -13.99
C HIS A 367 -6.68 17.36 -14.85
N PRO A 368 -7.95 17.75 -14.62
CA PRO A 368 -8.66 18.68 -15.50
C PRO A 368 -7.98 20.06 -15.57
N ASN A 369 -7.40 20.54 -14.46
CA ASN A 369 -6.71 21.84 -14.42
C ASN A 369 -5.22 21.80 -14.85
N TYR A 370 -4.68 20.61 -15.14
CA TYR A 370 -3.26 20.41 -15.53
C TYR A 370 -3.18 19.37 -16.66
N SER A 371 -4.06 19.49 -17.65
CA SER A 371 -4.19 18.51 -18.73
C SER A 371 -2.94 18.40 -19.60
N ASP A 372 -2.13 19.46 -19.63
CA ASP A 372 -0.85 19.57 -20.34
C ASP A 372 0.26 18.69 -19.75
N LYS A 373 0.17 18.30 -18.47
CA LYS A 373 1.22 17.55 -17.77
C LYS A 373 1.28 16.07 -18.12
N ARG A 374 0.40 15.56 -18.99
CA ARG A 374 0.31 14.13 -19.29
C ARG A 374 1.12 13.75 -20.53
N GLY A 375 2.04 12.79 -20.38
CA GLY A 375 2.64 12.07 -21.51
C GLY A 375 1.77 10.88 -21.92
N GLY A 376 1.10 10.93 -23.09
CA GLY A 376 0.40 9.79 -23.71
C GLY A 376 -1.15 9.90 -23.80
N PRO A 377 -1.86 8.90 -24.35
CA PRO A 377 -3.32 8.93 -24.61
C PRO A 377 -4.18 8.70 -23.35
N ALA A 378 -5.20 9.53 -23.14
CA ALA A 378 -6.02 9.59 -21.92
C ALA A 378 -6.93 8.37 -21.71
N PRO A 379 -7.09 7.84 -20.48
CA PRO A 379 -8.26 7.03 -20.16
C PRO A 379 -9.49 7.95 -20.26
N ARG A 380 -10.41 7.68 -21.19
CA ARG A 380 -11.64 8.45 -21.31
C ARG A 380 -12.47 8.27 -20.03
N HIS A 381 -12.96 9.37 -19.48
CA HIS A 381 -13.80 9.44 -18.26
C HIS A 381 -15.18 8.76 -18.39
N THR A 382 -15.45 8.06 -19.49
CA THR A 382 -16.74 7.45 -19.82
C THR A 382 -16.90 6.01 -19.37
N LEU A 383 -15.96 5.45 -18.59
CA LEU A 383 -16.01 4.03 -18.21
C LEU A 383 -16.51 3.78 -16.77
N PRO A 384 -17.34 2.75 -16.55
CA PRO A 384 -18.25 2.70 -15.41
C PRO A 384 -17.67 2.05 -14.14
N ARG A 385 -16.37 1.70 -14.12
CA ARG A 385 -15.74 0.92 -13.04
C ARG A 385 -14.51 1.58 -12.40
N VAL A 386 -14.41 2.90 -12.52
CA VAL A 386 -13.34 3.70 -11.92
C VAL A 386 -13.81 4.21 -10.56
N LEU A 387 -13.10 3.86 -9.47
CA LEU A 387 -13.19 4.61 -8.21
C LEU A 387 -12.62 6.00 -8.49
N ARG A 388 -13.43 7.05 -8.37
CA ARG A 388 -13.03 8.42 -8.69
C ARG A 388 -12.61 9.10 -7.39
N THR A 389 -11.51 9.86 -7.36
CA THR A 389 -11.17 10.71 -6.21
C THR A 389 -10.83 12.11 -6.72
N GLN A 390 -11.15 13.16 -5.95
CA GLN A 390 -10.98 14.57 -6.40
C GLN A 390 -9.52 14.98 -6.64
N ARG A 391 -8.54 14.22 -6.14
CA ARG A 391 -7.10 14.47 -6.39
C ARG A 391 -6.47 13.46 -7.36
N HIS A 392 -7.11 12.30 -7.55
CA HIS A 392 -6.67 11.24 -8.46
C HIS A 392 -7.89 10.43 -8.94
N ALA A 393 -8.26 10.41 -10.22
CA ALA A 393 -9.08 9.29 -10.69
C ALA A 393 -8.24 8.00 -10.58
N VAL A 394 -8.73 7.02 -9.85
CA VAL A 394 -7.99 5.81 -9.52
C VAL A 394 -7.99 4.90 -10.73
N TRP A 395 -6.82 4.45 -11.18
CA TRP A 395 -6.74 3.35 -12.13
C TRP A 395 -5.80 2.28 -11.58
N VAL A 396 -6.10 1.02 -11.90
CA VAL A 396 -5.23 -0.13 -11.62
C VAL A 396 -4.26 -0.25 -12.80
N HIS A 397 -2.99 0.15 -12.64
CA HIS A 397 -2.02 -0.08 -13.69
C HIS A 397 -1.60 -1.56 -13.73
N HIS A 398 -2.04 -2.30 -14.75
CA HIS A 398 -1.49 -3.61 -15.05
C HIS A 398 -0.24 -3.48 -15.94
N ARG A 399 0.95 -3.80 -15.42
CA ARG A 399 2.01 -4.41 -16.25
C ARG A 399 1.83 -5.91 -16.21
N ALA A 400 0.91 -6.41 -17.02
CA ALA A 400 0.69 -7.83 -17.23
C ALA A 400 1.16 -8.21 -18.64
N HIS A 401 2.15 -9.09 -18.75
CA HIS A 401 2.34 -9.87 -19.97
C HIS A 401 1.20 -10.89 -20.07
N SER A 402 0.19 -10.53 -20.87
CA SER A 402 -0.86 -11.36 -21.46
C SER A 402 -1.93 -12.04 -20.58
N VAL A 403 -3.18 -11.84 -21.07
CA VAL A 403 -4.45 -12.55 -20.84
C VAL A 403 -5.16 -12.37 -19.49
N ILE A 404 -6.10 -11.41 -19.42
CA ILE A 404 -7.41 -11.64 -18.80
C ILE A 404 -8.49 -10.92 -19.62
N GLN A 405 -9.40 -11.68 -20.25
CA GLN A 405 -10.76 -11.22 -20.56
C GLN A 405 -11.67 -11.67 -19.41
N PRO A 406 -12.31 -10.72 -18.74
CA PRO A 406 -13.77 -10.67 -18.68
C PRO A 406 -14.20 -9.35 -19.34
N ARG A 407 -15.51 -9.11 -19.47
CA ARG A 407 -16.10 -7.84 -19.97
C ARG A 407 -15.82 -6.63 -19.05
N LEU A 408 -14.56 -6.38 -18.74
CA LEU A 408 -14.04 -5.20 -18.07
C LEU A 408 -13.57 -4.25 -19.17
N PRO A 409 -14.11 -3.02 -19.25
CA PRO A 409 -13.58 -2.06 -20.19
C PRO A 409 -12.18 -1.62 -19.74
N TYR A 410 -11.17 -2.02 -20.50
CA TYR A 410 -9.77 -1.62 -20.34
C TYR A 410 -9.43 -0.47 -21.29
N SER A 411 -8.63 0.48 -20.82
CA SER A 411 -8.02 1.52 -21.67
C SER A 411 -6.50 1.36 -21.68
N GLY A 412 -5.89 1.12 -22.86
CA GLY A 412 -4.47 1.38 -23.07
C GLY A 412 -3.50 0.19 -23.27
N LEU A 413 -3.91 -0.94 -23.84
CA LEU A 413 -2.94 -1.91 -24.39
C LEU A 413 -2.53 -1.48 -25.81
N ARG A 414 -1.28 -1.04 -26.00
CA ARG A 414 -0.59 -1.12 -27.29
C ARG A 414 0.49 -2.18 -27.17
N ASP A 415 0.54 -3.10 -28.14
CA ASP A 415 1.65 -4.03 -28.32
C ASP A 415 2.95 -3.22 -28.45
N SER A 416 3.82 -3.33 -27.47
CA SER A 416 5.17 -2.77 -27.50
C SER A 416 6.06 -3.66 -28.36
N ALA A 417 5.89 -3.61 -29.68
CA ALA A 417 6.81 -4.20 -30.65
C ALA A 417 7.47 -3.15 -31.57
N ALA A 418 7.18 -1.86 -31.39
CA ALA A 418 7.66 -0.82 -32.32
C ALA A 418 8.05 0.47 -31.60
N VAL A 419 9.00 0.41 -30.67
CA VAL A 419 9.77 1.60 -30.24
C VAL A 419 11.20 1.15 -29.92
N ASN A 420 11.95 0.78 -30.95
CA ASN A 420 13.40 0.63 -30.82
C ASN A 420 14.09 1.01 -32.13
N ALA A 421 13.99 2.29 -32.46
CA ALA A 421 14.88 2.96 -33.40
C ALA A 421 14.68 4.47 -33.22
N GLN A 422 15.58 5.11 -32.48
CA GLN A 422 16.19 6.41 -32.82
C GLN A 422 16.77 7.10 -31.58
N HIS A 423 18.09 7.26 -31.68
CA HIS A 423 19.03 8.17 -31.01
C HIS A 423 19.76 7.75 -29.70
N PRO A 424 21.12 7.75 -29.76
CA PRO A 424 22.01 7.38 -28.66
C PRO A 424 22.40 8.60 -27.82
N GLY A 425 22.65 8.40 -26.52
CA GLY A 425 23.22 9.45 -25.67
C GLY A 425 22.96 9.23 -24.19
N ALA A 426 23.42 8.10 -23.63
CA ALA A 426 23.44 7.92 -22.18
C ALA A 426 24.80 8.34 -21.62
N VAL A 427 24.75 9.40 -20.82
CA VAL A 427 25.76 9.87 -19.87
C VAL A 427 26.11 8.72 -18.90
N ARG A 428 27.41 8.53 -18.67
CA ARG A 428 27.95 7.56 -17.70
C ARG A 428 27.76 8.07 -16.27
N TYR A 429 27.44 7.13 -15.37
CA TYR A 429 27.42 7.33 -13.92
C TYR A 429 28.82 7.64 -13.37
N GLY A 430 28.85 8.59 -12.44
CA GLY A 430 29.88 8.87 -11.44
C GLY A 430 29.19 9.42 -10.21
#